data_AF-A1AMP3-F1
#
_entry.id   AF-A1AMP3-F1
#
_cell.length_a   1.000
_cell.length_b   1.000
_cell.length_c   1.000
_cell.angle_alpha   90.00
_cell.angle_beta   90.00
_cell.angle_gamma   90.00
#
_symmetry.space_group_name_H-M   'P 1'
#
loop_
_entity.id
_entity.type
_entity.pdbx_description
1 polymer ?
#
loop_
_entity_poly.entity_id
_entity_poly.type
_entity_poly.pdbx_seq_one_letter_code
_entity_poly.pdbx_strand_id
1 'polypeptide(L)'
;MLHMVSRVERRDAMRGKLRLLMIILAIHVLFFASSVALAQQTVFYGVLVSAKSGRLTVMDRRGHSESFKVTSDTLVTNRDGSNTRIERFSAGTRLSVTAQSGTARFVSVQEVPK
;
A
#
# COMPACT_ATOMS: atom_id res chain seq x y z
N MET A 1 70.04 -11.78 5.90
CA MET A 1 68.82 -12.59 6.14
C MET A 1 67.68 -11.74 6.76
N LEU A 2 67.51 -10.47 6.36
CA LEU A 2 66.55 -9.51 6.95
C LEU A 2 65.53 -8.95 5.92
N HIS A 3 65.68 -9.27 4.64
CA HIS A 3 64.83 -8.73 3.56
C HIS A 3 63.56 -9.54 3.28
N MET A 4 63.39 -10.72 3.90
CA MET A 4 62.32 -11.66 3.56
C MET A 4 61.07 -11.52 4.44
N VAL A 5 61.19 -10.96 5.64
CA VAL A 5 60.09 -10.81 6.62
C VAL A 5 59.10 -9.71 6.18
N SER A 6 59.59 -8.62 5.57
CA SER A 6 58.76 -7.47 5.16
C SER A 6 57.73 -7.80 4.07
N ARG A 7 57.95 -8.84 3.26
CA ARG A 7 57.01 -9.25 2.21
C ARG A 7 55.85 -10.10 2.71
N VAL A 8 56.04 -10.86 3.79
CA VAL A 8 55.00 -11.73 4.37
C VAL A 8 53.99 -10.88 5.15
N GLU A 9 54.50 -9.96 5.97
CA GLU A 9 53.68 -9.06 6.80
C GLU A 9 52.75 -8.15 5.97
N ARG A 10 53.23 -7.66 4.81
CA ARG A 10 52.41 -6.87 3.88
C ARG A 10 51.31 -7.68 3.20
N ARG A 11 51.52 -8.99 2.99
CA ARG A 11 50.51 -9.87 2.37
C ARG A 11 49.37 -10.18 3.34
N ASP A 12 49.68 -10.37 4.62
CA ASP A 12 48.67 -10.63 5.64
C ASP A 12 47.85 -9.37 5.97
N ALA A 13 48.49 -8.19 5.99
CA ALA A 13 47.80 -6.90 6.12
C ALA A 13 46.84 -6.61 4.94
N MET A 14 47.20 -7.01 3.71
CA MET A 14 46.32 -6.85 2.54
C MET A 14 45.14 -7.83 2.56
N ARG A 15 45.33 -9.06 3.06
CA ARG A 15 44.26 -10.06 3.20
C ARG A 15 43.21 -9.66 4.24
N GLY A 16 43.63 -9.02 5.34
CA GLY A 16 42.71 -8.48 6.35
C GLY A 16 41.82 -7.34 5.83
N LYS A 17 42.42 -6.41 5.06
CA LYS A 17 41.69 -5.30 4.43
C LYS A 17 40.68 -5.78 3.39
N LEU A 18 41.01 -6.81 2.60
CA LEU A 18 40.10 -7.38 1.61
C LEU A 18 38.89 -8.06 2.26
N ARG A 19 39.10 -8.78 3.38
CA ARG A 19 38.03 -9.43 4.15
C ARG A 19 37.08 -8.42 4.80
N LEU A 20 37.63 -7.33 5.35
CA LEU A 20 36.84 -6.25 5.94
C LEU A 20 35.97 -5.55 4.88
N LEU A 21 36.54 -5.31 3.69
CA LEU A 21 35.84 -4.66 2.58
C LEU A 21 34.68 -5.53 2.03
N MET A 22 34.86 -6.86 1.98
CA MET A 22 33.79 -7.78 1.59
C MET A 22 32.65 -7.85 2.62
N ILE A 23 32.94 -7.76 3.92
CA ILE A 23 31.92 -7.72 4.98
C ILE A 23 31.11 -6.41 4.89
N ILE A 24 31.77 -5.27 4.68
CA ILE A 24 31.09 -3.98 4.50
C ILE A 24 30.20 -4.01 3.25
N LEU A 25 30.65 -4.62 2.15
CA LEU A 25 29.85 -4.75 0.92
C LEU A 25 28.62 -5.65 1.13
N ALA A 26 28.76 -6.76 1.86
CA ALA A 26 27.65 -7.67 2.17
C ALA A 26 26.57 -7.01 3.05
N ILE A 27 26.94 -6.13 3.98
CA ILE A 27 26.00 -5.37 4.82
C ILE A 27 25.20 -4.36 3.98
N HIS A 28 25.82 -3.73 2.98
CA HIS A 28 25.10 -2.80 2.08
C HIS A 28 24.08 -3.51 1.17
N VAL A 29 24.38 -4.73 0.72
CA VAL A 29 23.45 -5.54 -0.09
C VAL A 29 22.25 -6.01 0.74
N LEU A 30 22.43 -6.26 2.05
CA LEU A 30 21.34 -6.68 2.93
C LEU A 30 20.38 -5.54 3.32
N PHE A 31 20.83 -4.28 3.30
CA PHE A 31 20.03 -3.14 3.74
C PHE A 31 19.08 -2.58 2.66
N PHE A 32 19.23 -2.98 1.39
CA PHE A 32 18.42 -2.45 0.28
C PHE A 32 17.17 -3.28 -0.05
N ALA A 33 16.98 -4.45 0.56
CA ALA A 33 15.90 -5.37 0.18
C ALA A 33 14.57 -5.14 0.92
N SER A 34 14.51 -4.27 1.93
CA SER A 34 13.31 -4.03 2.74
C SER A 34 12.47 -2.87 2.20
N SER A 35 11.99 -3.00 0.96
CA SER A 35 10.88 -2.16 0.48
C SER A 35 9.60 -2.63 1.16
N VAL A 36 9.26 -2.03 2.31
CA VAL A 36 7.96 -2.24 2.93
C VAL A 36 6.92 -1.63 2.00
N ALA A 37 6.18 -2.47 1.27
CA ALA A 37 4.99 -2.06 0.56
C ALA A 37 3.92 -1.70 1.61
N LEU A 38 3.97 -0.46 2.11
CA LEU A 38 2.88 0.10 2.90
C LEU A 38 1.64 0.13 2.02
N ALA A 39 0.67 -0.73 2.32
CA ALA A 39 -0.61 -0.73 1.63
C ALA A 39 -1.33 0.60 1.94
N GLN A 40 -1.13 1.58 1.06
CA GLN A 40 -1.61 2.95 1.24
C GLN A 40 -3.14 2.94 1.31
N GLN A 41 -3.66 3.46 2.41
CA GLN A 41 -5.09 3.64 2.60
C GLN A 41 -5.49 4.97 1.94
N THR A 42 -6.44 4.91 1.02
CA THR A 42 -6.97 6.07 0.31
C THR A 42 -8.41 6.33 0.72
N VAL A 43 -8.78 7.59 0.85
CA VAL A 43 -10.16 8.00 1.11
C VAL A 43 -10.67 8.76 -0.11
N PHE A 44 -11.79 8.31 -0.66
CA PHE A 44 -12.44 8.89 -1.83
C PHE A 44 -13.84 9.37 -1.47
N TYR A 45 -14.16 10.62 -1.80
CA TYR A 45 -15.45 11.23 -1.52
C TYR A 45 -16.19 11.50 -2.81
N GLY A 46 -17.45 11.07 -2.91
CA GLY A 46 -18.21 11.32 -4.12
C GLY A 46 -19.62 10.77 -4.12
N VAL A 47 -20.18 10.70 -5.32
CA VAL A 47 -21.49 10.14 -5.60
C VAL A 47 -21.35 8.74 -6.17
N LEU A 48 -22.19 7.82 -5.71
CA LEU A 48 -22.32 6.49 -6.25
C LEU A 48 -22.77 6.57 -7.71
N VAL A 49 -21.99 6.00 -8.63
CA VAL A 49 -22.39 5.85 -10.03
C VAL A 49 -22.96 4.46 -10.26
N SER A 50 -22.31 3.43 -9.71
CA SER A 50 -22.77 2.05 -9.80
C SER A 50 -22.22 1.18 -8.68
N ALA A 51 -23.01 0.20 -8.23
CA ALA A 51 -22.61 -0.86 -7.32
C ALA A 51 -23.10 -2.20 -7.87
N LYS A 52 -22.28 -2.85 -8.71
CA LYS A 52 -22.64 -4.12 -9.38
C LYS A 52 -21.41 -5.00 -9.54
N SER A 53 -21.63 -6.31 -9.59
CA SER A 53 -20.59 -7.31 -9.90
C SER A 53 -19.36 -7.22 -8.98
N GLY A 54 -19.56 -6.97 -7.68
CA GLY A 54 -18.47 -6.83 -6.71
C GLY A 54 -17.59 -5.60 -6.93
N ARG A 55 -18.07 -4.60 -7.67
CA ARG A 55 -17.39 -3.32 -7.88
C ARG A 55 -18.29 -2.15 -7.52
N LEU A 56 -17.65 -1.15 -6.95
CA LEU A 56 -18.25 0.13 -6.56
C LEU A 56 -17.57 1.23 -7.37
N THR A 57 -18.33 1.98 -8.15
CA THR A 57 -17.82 3.14 -8.90
C THR A 57 -18.35 4.42 -8.29
N VAL A 58 -17.44 5.34 -7.97
CA VAL A 58 -17.74 6.60 -7.30
C VAL A 58 -17.16 7.73 -8.11
N MET A 59 -17.93 8.80 -8.32
CA MET A 59 -17.50 10.00 -9.02
C MET A 59 -17.35 11.16 -8.05
N ASP A 60 -16.21 11.84 -8.09
CA ASP A 60 -15.95 13.03 -7.29
C ASP A 60 -16.67 14.27 -7.88
N ARG A 61 -16.53 15.41 -7.20
CA ARG A 61 -17.14 16.68 -7.64
C ARG A 61 -16.51 17.27 -8.90
N ARG A 62 -15.34 16.79 -9.32
CA ARG A 62 -14.63 17.21 -10.53
C ARG A 62 -15.01 16.34 -11.73
N GLY A 63 -15.87 15.34 -11.54
CA GLY A 63 -16.25 14.38 -12.57
C GLY A 63 -15.26 13.22 -12.72
N HIS A 64 -14.24 13.12 -11.87
CA HIS A 64 -13.31 12.01 -11.88
C HIS A 64 -13.97 10.79 -11.22
N SER A 65 -13.94 9.65 -11.91
CA SER A 65 -14.53 8.41 -11.42
C SER A 65 -13.45 7.40 -11.04
N GLU A 66 -13.62 6.79 -9.87
CA GLU A 66 -12.76 5.71 -9.39
C GLU A 66 -13.61 4.47 -9.08
N SER A 67 -13.06 3.28 -9.35
CA SER A 67 -13.74 2.00 -9.12
C SER A 67 -12.98 1.14 -8.12
N PHE A 68 -13.67 0.72 -7.08
CA PHE A 68 -13.13 -0.09 -6.00
C PHE A 68 -13.70 -1.50 -6.04
N LYS A 69 -12.87 -2.49 -5.70
CA LYS A 69 -13.33 -3.86 -5.45
C LYS A 69 -14.08 -3.91 -4.12
N VAL A 70 -15.24 -4.55 -4.10
CA VAL A 70 -16.02 -4.81 -2.89
C VAL A 70 -15.90 -6.30 -2.57
N THR A 71 -15.61 -6.63 -1.32
CA THR A 71 -15.52 -8.01 -0.83
C THR A 71 -16.52 -8.24 0.30
N SER A 72 -16.62 -9.48 0.79
CA SER A 72 -17.40 -9.82 1.99
C SER A 72 -16.97 -9.03 3.23
N ASP A 73 -15.73 -8.56 3.25
CA ASP A 73 -15.12 -7.87 4.39
C ASP A 73 -15.30 -6.36 4.32
N THR A 74 -15.88 -5.84 3.23
CA THR A 74 -16.17 -4.42 3.10
C THR A 74 -17.30 -4.04 4.06
N LEU A 75 -17.00 -3.18 5.03
CA LEU A 75 -18.01 -2.65 5.94
C LEU A 75 -18.73 -1.48 5.27
N VAL A 76 -20.05 -1.58 5.12
CA VAL A 76 -20.88 -0.51 4.58
C VAL A 76 -21.81 -0.02 5.68
N THR A 77 -21.62 1.22 6.10
CA THR A 77 -22.37 1.85 7.18
C THR A 77 -23.25 2.96 6.63
N ASN A 78 -24.55 2.88 6.94
CA ASN A 78 -25.53 3.89 6.59
C ASN A 78 -25.45 5.09 7.54
N ARG A 79 -26.12 6.19 7.19
CA ARG A 79 -26.12 7.42 7.99
C ARG A 79 -26.66 7.22 9.42
N ASP A 80 -27.56 6.26 9.61
CA ASP A 80 -28.12 5.87 10.90
C ASP A 80 -27.19 4.95 11.73
N GLY A 81 -25.99 4.65 11.21
CA GLY A 81 -25.02 3.76 11.85
C GLY A 81 -25.30 2.27 11.60
N SER A 82 -26.36 1.91 10.89
CA SER A 82 -26.66 0.52 10.56
C SER A 82 -25.70 -0.01 9.48
N ASN A 83 -25.35 -1.29 9.60
CA ASN A 83 -24.56 -1.97 8.57
C ASN A 83 -25.48 -2.56 7.51
N THR A 84 -25.08 -2.44 6.25
CA THR A 84 -25.90 -2.89 5.12
C THR A 84 -25.03 -3.34 3.94
N ARG A 85 -25.65 -3.56 2.79
CA ARG A 85 -24.97 -3.93 1.53
C ARG A 85 -24.97 -2.75 0.57
N ILE A 86 -23.85 -2.52 -0.12
CA ILE A 86 -23.70 -1.38 -1.03
C ILE A 86 -24.65 -1.45 -2.23
N GLU A 87 -25.03 -2.66 -2.64
CA GLU A 87 -25.95 -2.93 -3.74
C GLU A 87 -27.39 -2.46 -3.46
N ARG A 88 -27.72 -2.11 -2.20
CA ARG A 88 -29.02 -1.54 -1.84
C ARG A 88 -29.13 -0.06 -2.16
N PHE A 89 -28.01 0.62 -2.43
CA PHE A 89 -28.00 2.04 -2.73
C PHE A 89 -28.05 2.31 -4.22
N SER A 90 -28.84 3.32 -4.59
CA SER A 90 -29.01 3.75 -5.97
C SER A 90 -27.91 4.73 -6.38
N ALA A 91 -27.69 4.85 -7.70
CA ALA A 91 -26.84 5.90 -8.24
C ALA A 91 -27.30 7.28 -7.75
N GLY A 92 -26.34 8.17 -7.50
CA GLY A 92 -26.56 9.49 -6.89
C GLY A 92 -26.38 9.54 -5.36
N THR A 93 -26.30 8.39 -4.69
CA THR A 93 -26.00 8.31 -3.25
C THR A 93 -24.65 8.93 -2.92
N ARG A 94 -24.60 9.92 -2.02
CA ARG A 94 -23.33 10.49 -1.53
C ARG A 94 -22.72 9.60 -0.48
N LEU A 95 -21.44 9.31 -0.66
CA LEU A 95 -20.71 8.42 0.22
C LEU A 95 -19.21 8.74 0.23
N SER A 96 -18.51 8.17 1.20
CA SER A 96 -17.05 8.12 1.23
C SER A 96 -16.59 6.67 1.25
N VAL A 97 -15.59 6.36 0.44
CA VAL A 97 -14.95 5.04 0.38
C VAL A 97 -13.55 5.15 0.96
N THR A 98 -13.25 4.34 1.95
CA THR A 98 -11.89 4.11 2.42
C THR A 98 -11.41 2.81 1.80
N ALA A 99 -10.45 2.90 0.89
CA ALA A 99 -9.89 1.78 0.17
C ALA A 99 -8.44 1.52 0.57
N GLN A 100 -8.00 0.28 0.38
CA GLN A 100 -6.62 -0.15 0.54
C GLN A 100 -6.25 -0.99 -0.67
N SER A 101 -5.22 -0.59 -1.41
CA SER A 101 -4.77 -1.28 -2.63
C SER A 101 -5.93 -1.54 -3.61
N GLY A 102 -6.80 -0.53 -3.83
CA GLY A 102 -7.96 -0.61 -4.74
C GLY A 102 -9.15 -1.44 -4.24
N THR A 103 -9.08 -1.98 -3.02
CA THR A 103 -10.19 -2.72 -2.38
C THR A 103 -10.85 -1.85 -1.32
N ALA A 104 -12.16 -1.68 -1.40
CA ALA A 104 -12.94 -0.96 -0.41
C ALA A 104 -12.92 -1.71 0.93
N ARG A 105 -12.50 -1.02 1.99
CA ARG A 105 -12.54 -1.53 3.37
C ARG A 105 -13.74 -1.00 4.11
N PHE A 106 -14.01 0.30 3.96
CA PHE A 106 -15.13 0.97 4.60
C PHE A 106 -15.86 1.84 3.57
N VAL A 107 -17.19 1.83 3.61
CA VAL A 107 -18.05 2.71 2.84
C VAL A 107 -19.01 3.36 3.82
N SER A 108 -18.99 4.68 3.91
CA SER A 108 -19.90 5.45 4.76
C SER A 108 -20.87 6.24 3.88
N VAL A 109 -22.16 5.99 4.04
CA VAL A 109 -23.23 6.67 3.29
C VAL A 109 -23.67 7.92 4.04
N GLN A 110 -23.68 9.04 3.34
CA GLN A 110 -23.96 10.36 3.91
C GLN A 110 -25.36 10.84 3.52
N GLU A 111 -25.77 10.59 2.29
CA GLU A 111 -27.05 11.07 1.75
C GLU A 111 -27.53 10.13 0.65
N VAL A 112 -28.79 9.69 0.75
CA VAL A 112 -29.46 8.88 -0.27
C VAL A 112 -30.42 9.81 -1.02
N PRO A 113 -30.35 9.90 -2.36
CA PRO A 113 -31.30 10.69 -3.13
C PRO A 113 -32.73 10.15 -2.90
N LYS A 114 -33.69 11.08 -2.82
CA LYS A 114 -35.11 10.77 -2.65
C LYS A 114 -35.73 10.21 -3.93
#